data_AF-A0A099KJL9-F1
#
_entry.id   AF-A0A099KJL9-F1
#
_cell.length_a   1.000
_cell.length_b   1.000
_cell.length_c   1.000
_cell.angle_alpha   90.00
_cell.angle_beta   90.00
_cell.angle_gamma   90.00
#
_symmetry.space_group_name_H-M   'P 1'
#
loop_
_entity.id
_entity.type
_entity.pdbx_description
1 polymer ?
#
loop_
_entity_poly.entity_id
_entity_poly.type
_entity_poly.pdbx_seq_one_letter_code
_entity_poly.pdbx_strand_id
1 'polypeptide(L)'
;MNKHTKLAFMVAPFLAILGFIGADFYEEAQADDNKIIQLAPEGHCDIVNQNCVLSSGEFKVNIADNAGVTEVNSTFPLDSATLFLVDKSDNMTPYPLGMQKNPYYWRSNTPIGELVANKGDSYKLRLIANIKGGQYISEFYTQTVK
;
A
#
# COMPACT_ATOMS: atom_id res chain seq x y z
N MET A 1 -25.58 -55.12 -4.05
CA MET A 1 -24.87 -53.88 -3.66
C MET A 1 -23.99 -54.19 -2.45
N ASN A 2 -22.67 -54.01 -2.56
CA ASN A 2 -21.71 -54.41 -1.52
C ASN A 2 -21.74 -53.42 -0.34
N LYS A 3 -21.35 -53.86 0.87
CA LYS A 3 -21.42 -53.04 2.11
C LYS A 3 -20.72 -51.68 1.94
N HIS A 4 -19.61 -51.65 1.20
CA HIS A 4 -18.85 -50.45 0.89
C HIS A 4 -19.61 -49.45 0.00
N THR A 5 -20.36 -49.92 -1.00
CA THR A 5 -21.14 -49.05 -1.90
C THR A 5 -22.29 -48.37 -1.16
N LYS A 6 -22.97 -49.10 -0.25
CA LYS A 6 -24.04 -48.53 0.60
C LYS A 6 -23.51 -47.43 1.53
N LEU A 7 -22.34 -47.66 2.13
CA LEU A 7 -21.71 -46.67 3.01
C LEU A 7 -21.26 -45.43 2.24
N ALA A 8 -20.66 -45.62 1.06
CA ALA A 8 -20.22 -44.52 0.21
C ALA A 8 -21.40 -43.61 -0.18
N PHE A 9 -22.54 -44.17 -0.60
CA PHE A 9 -23.72 -43.37 -0.95
C PHE A 9 -24.36 -42.64 0.25
N MET A 10 -24.18 -43.14 1.47
CA MET A 10 -24.67 -42.48 2.68
C MET A 10 -23.77 -41.31 3.10
N VAL A 11 -22.44 -41.46 2.99
CA VAL A 11 -21.46 -40.49 3.50
C VAL A 11 -21.07 -39.43 2.45
N ALA A 12 -21.03 -39.80 1.17
CA ALA A 12 -20.67 -38.91 0.07
C ALA A 12 -21.46 -37.57 0.02
N PRO A 13 -22.80 -37.52 0.20
CA PRO A 13 -23.51 -36.24 0.15
C PRO A 13 -23.09 -35.28 1.27
N PHE A 14 -22.81 -35.79 2.48
CA PHE A 14 -22.35 -34.95 3.59
C PHE A 14 -20.93 -34.44 3.37
N LEU A 15 -20.03 -35.31 2.89
CA LEU A 15 -18.67 -34.90 2.53
C LEU A 15 -18.65 -33.89 1.37
N ALA A 16 -19.58 -34.02 0.41
CA ALA A 16 -19.70 -33.06 -0.68
C ALA A 16 -20.14 -31.68 -0.19
N ILE A 17 -21.14 -31.61 0.71
CA ILE A 17 -21.61 -30.34 1.29
C ILE A 17 -20.53 -29.71 2.17
N LEU A 18 -19.93 -30.48 3.07
CA LEU A 18 -18.88 -29.98 3.96
C LEU A 18 -17.62 -29.59 3.18
N GLY A 19 -17.28 -30.34 2.14
CA GLY A 19 -16.17 -30.03 1.25
C GLY A 19 -16.41 -28.74 0.47
N PHE A 20 -17.64 -28.49 -0.01
CA PHE A 20 -18.00 -27.25 -0.68
C PHE A 20 -17.90 -26.04 0.27
N ILE A 21 -18.48 -26.14 1.46
CA ILE A 21 -18.41 -25.08 2.48
C ILE A 21 -16.95 -24.82 2.89
N GLY A 22 -16.18 -25.88 3.13
CA GLY A 22 -14.77 -25.75 3.51
C GLY A 22 -13.90 -25.13 2.40
N ALA A 23 -14.19 -25.44 1.13
CA ALA A 23 -13.52 -24.81 -0.01
C ALA A 23 -13.87 -23.32 -0.10
N ASP A 24 -15.15 -22.95 0.09
CA ASP A 24 -15.63 -21.57 0.07
C ASP A 24 -14.95 -20.75 1.19
N PHE A 25 -14.90 -21.28 2.42
CA PHE A 25 -14.17 -20.65 3.54
C PHE A 25 -12.67 -20.55 3.29
N TYR A 26 -12.06 -21.51 2.60
CA TYR A 26 -10.63 -21.48 2.27
C TYR A 26 -10.31 -20.41 1.21
N GLU A 27 -11.15 -20.29 0.17
CA GLU A 27 -11.01 -19.24 -0.84
C GLU A 27 -11.26 -17.85 -0.23
N GLU A 28 -12.25 -17.70 0.65
CA GLU A 28 -12.52 -16.45 1.36
C GLU A 28 -11.35 -16.06 2.28
N ALA A 29 -10.77 -17.02 3.01
CA ALA A 29 -9.58 -16.79 3.83
C ALA A 29 -8.34 -16.41 2.97
N GLN A 30 -8.17 -16.99 1.79
CA GLN A 30 -7.09 -16.63 0.87
C GLN A 30 -7.32 -15.27 0.19
N ALA A 31 -8.57 -14.84 0.04
CA ALA A 31 -8.91 -13.51 -0.46
C ALA A 31 -8.69 -12.41 0.59
N ASP A 32 -8.79 -12.76 1.88
CA ASP A 32 -8.53 -11.88 3.03
C ASP A 32 -7.02 -11.75 3.37
N ASP A 33 -6.15 -12.55 2.73
CA ASP A 33 -4.71 -12.30 2.76
C ASP A 33 -4.42 -10.95 2.08
N ASN A 34 -4.17 -9.92 2.90
CA ASN A 34 -3.81 -8.56 2.49
C ASN A 34 -2.82 -8.60 1.31
N LYS A 35 -3.32 -8.36 0.09
CA LYS A 35 -2.49 -8.33 -1.11
C LYS A 35 -1.51 -7.18 -0.98
N ILE A 36 -0.21 -7.49 -0.87
CA ILE A 36 0.86 -6.50 -0.89
C ILE A 36 1.20 -6.21 -2.35
N ILE A 37 0.95 -4.97 -2.77
CA ILE A 37 1.24 -4.48 -4.12
C ILE A 37 2.39 -3.48 -4.05
N GLN A 38 3.44 -3.71 -4.83
CA GLN A 38 4.58 -2.80 -4.90
C GLN A 38 4.27 -1.64 -5.86
N LEU A 39 4.38 -0.42 -5.37
CA LEU A 39 4.41 0.81 -6.15
C LEU A 39 5.86 1.10 -6.59
N ALA A 40 6.03 1.61 -7.81
CA ALA A 40 7.32 2.03 -8.34
C ALA A 40 7.28 3.52 -8.74
N PRO A 41 8.37 4.28 -8.55
CA PRO A 41 8.43 5.67 -9.00
C PRO A 41 8.42 5.77 -10.54
N GLU A 42 7.60 6.67 -11.08
CA GLU A 42 7.57 7.04 -12.50
C GLU A 42 8.74 7.99 -12.82
N GLY A 43 9.97 7.46 -12.79
CA GLY A 43 11.18 8.21 -13.08
C GLY A 43 11.80 8.89 -11.86
N HIS A 44 12.31 10.11 -12.05
CA HIS A 44 12.99 10.86 -11.00
C HIS A 44 11.98 11.45 -10.01
N CYS A 45 12.11 11.08 -8.73
CA CYS A 45 11.28 11.62 -7.66
C CYS A 45 11.96 12.81 -6.98
N ASP A 46 11.30 13.96 -7.03
CA ASP A 46 11.67 15.19 -6.35
C ASP A 46 10.39 15.78 -5.71
N ILE A 47 10.19 15.48 -4.43
CA ILE A 47 8.98 15.90 -3.71
C ILE A 47 8.91 17.42 -3.49
N VAL A 48 10.07 18.10 -3.42
CA VAL A 48 10.14 19.56 -3.18
C VAL A 48 9.74 20.30 -4.44
N ASN A 49 10.14 19.80 -5.61
CA ASN A 49 9.72 20.31 -6.91
C ASN A 49 8.41 19.69 -7.41
N GLN A 50 7.63 19.04 -6.53
CA GLN A 50 6.32 18.43 -6.82
C GLN A 50 6.34 17.41 -7.97
N ASN A 51 7.48 16.79 -8.21
CA ASN A 51 7.70 15.83 -9.29
C ASN A 51 8.01 14.46 -8.69
N CYS A 52 7.03 13.84 -8.04
CA CYS A 52 7.14 12.48 -7.56
C CYS A 52 5.82 11.74 -7.68
N VAL A 53 5.76 10.78 -8.60
CA VAL A 53 4.59 9.92 -8.81
C VAL A 53 5.03 8.48 -8.65
N LEU A 54 4.30 7.72 -7.86
CA LEU A 54 4.44 6.29 -7.69
C LEU A 54 3.27 5.58 -8.36
N SER A 55 3.49 4.49 -9.07
CA SER A 55 2.42 3.78 -9.77
C SER A 55 2.51 2.27 -9.70
N SER A 56 1.34 1.64 -9.86
CA SER A 56 1.16 0.21 -10.07
C SER A 56 -0.09 0.02 -10.95
N GLY A 57 0.11 -0.23 -12.25
CA GLY A 57 -0.98 -0.25 -13.22
C GLY A 57 -1.65 1.13 -13.31
N GLU A 58 -2.98 1.17 -13.13
CA GLU A 58 -3.77 2.40 -13.16
C GLU A 58 -3.74 3.19 -11.85
N PHE A 59 -3.26 2.57 -10.76
CA PHE A 59 -3.17 3.24 -9.47
C PHE A 59 -1.91 4.12 -9.44
N LYS A 60 -2.11 5.42 -9.17
CA LYS A 60 -1.04 6.41 -9.05
C LYS A 60 -1.16 7.19 -7.74
N VAL A 61 -0.01 7.49 -7.16
CA VAL A 61 0.13 8.29 -5.95
C VAL A 61 1.16 9.38 -6.19
N ASN A 62 0.75 10.64 -6.11
CA ASN A 62 1.64 11.79 -6.13
C ASN A 62 2.02 12.17 -4.69
N ILE A 63 3.30 12.46 -4.47
CA ILE A 63 3.85 12.93 -3.20
C ILE A 63 4.54 14.28 -3.44
N ALA A 64 4.15 15.28 -2.65
CA ALA A 64 4.73 16.61 -2.71
C ALA A 64 4.97 17.15 -1.30
N ASP A 65 6.01 17.96 -1.11
CA ASP A 65 6.19 18.73 0.11
C ASP A 65 5.97 20.22 -0.17
N ASN A 66 5.12 20.84 0.64
CA ASN A 66 4.81 22.25 0.57
C ASN A 66 5.05 22.89 1.95
N ALA A 67 6.22 23.51 2.12
CA ALA A 67 6.60 24.23 3.34
C ALA A 67 6.47 23.38 4.64
N GLY A 68 6.99 22.14 4.61
CA GLY A 68 6.96 21.23 5.76
C GLY A 68 5.63 20.48 5.94
N VAL A 69 4.70 20.64 5.00
CA VAL A 69 3.49 19.84 4.90
C VAL A 69 3.65 18.91 3.70
N THR A 70 3.80 17.63 3.97
CA THR A 70 3.83 16.61 2.91
C THR A 70 2.41 16.20 2.56
N GLU A 71 2.08 16.27 1.29
CA GLU A 71 0.79 15.91 0.71
C GLU A 71 0.93 14.65 -0.14
N VAL A 72 -0.05 13.77 -0.01
CA VAL A 72 -0.14 12.51 -0.75
C VAL A 72 -1.50 12.44 -1.41
N ASN A 73 -1.50 12.43 -2.74
CA ASN A 73 -2.69 12.46 -3.57
C ASN A 73 -2.77 11.19 -4.40
N SER A 74 -3.95 10.58 -4.51
CA SER A 74 -4.12 9.28 -5.15
C SER A 74 -5.21 9.27 -6.22
N THR A 75 -5.11 8.36 -7.20
CA THR A 75 -6.17 8.15 -8.22
C THR A 75 -7.33 7.30 -7.71
N PHE A 76 -7.12 6.55 -6.62
CA PHE A 76 -8.15 5.78 -5.92
C PHE A 76 -8.27 6.23 -4.46
N PRO A 77 -9.47 6.14 -3.86
CA PRO A 77 -9.68 6.56 -2.48
C PRO A 77 -8.92 5.61 -1.54
N LEU A 78 -8.10 6.18 -0.66
CA LEU A 78 -7.36 5.43 0.34
C LEU A 78 -8.21 5.30 1.62
N ASP A 79 -7.99 4.22 2.36
CA ASP A 79 -8.50 4.07 3.72
C ASP A 79 -7.51 4.64 4.74
N SER A 80 -6.22 4.54 4.45
CA SER A 80 -5.14 5.12 5.24
C SER A 80 -3.86 5.26 4.43
N ALA A 81 -2.98 6.17 4.86
CA ALA A 81 -1.66 6.32 4.32
C ALA A 81 -0.65 6.68 5.42
N THR A 82 0.53 6.09 5.37
CA THR A 82 1.65 6.40 6.27
C THR A 82 2.92 6.57 5.44
N LEU A 83 3.57 7.72 5.60
CA LEU A 83 4.87 7.99 5.03
C LEU A 83 5.93 7.66 6.08
N PHE A 84 7.04 7.06 5.68
CA PHE A 84 8.17 6.77 6.56
C PHE A 84 9.41 7.48 6.03
N LEU A 85 10.08 8.19 6.93
CA LEU A 85 11.40 8.72 6.69
C LEU A 85 12.43 7.67 7.10
N VAL A 86 13.27 7.23 6.16
CA VAL A 86 14.26 6.19 6.41
C VAL A 86 15.65 6.83 6.45
N ASP A 87 16.30 6.77 7.61
CA ASP A 87 17.63 7.34 7.80
C ASP A 87 18.74 6.46 7.20
N LYS A 88 19.99 6.93 7.28
CA LYS A 88 21.16 6.19 6.76
C LYS A 88 21.49 4.90 7.52
N SER A 89 20.95 4.76 8.73
CA SER A 89 21.07 3.57 9.58
C SER A 89 19.88 2.62 9.39
N ASP A 90 19.02 2.88 8.39
CA ASP A 90 17.80 2.14 8.07
C ASP A 90 16.71 2.21 9.17
N ASN A 91 16.79 3.20 10.08
CA ASN A 91 15.72 3.45 11.02
C ASN A 91 14.57 4.19 10.34
N MET A 92 13.35 3.73 10.58
CA MET A 92 12.14 4.27 9.96
C MET A 92 11.37 5.11 10.97
N THR A 93 11.14 6.38 10.64
CA THR A 93 10.26 7.28 11.41
C THR A 93 8.90 7.37 10.72
N PRO A 94 7.81 6.87 11.33
CA PRO A 94 6.48 6.92 10.73
C PRO A 94 5.82 8.29 10.88
N TYR A 95 5.19 8.74 9.79
CA TYR A 95 4.33 9.91 9.70
C TYR A 95 2.97 9.47 9.16
N PRO A 96 2.02 9.09 10.05
CA PRO A 96 0.65 8.83 9.66
C PRO A 96 0.05 10.08 9.00
N LEU A 97 -0.58 9.89 7.84
CA LEU A 97 -1.20 10.99 7.12
C LEU A 97 -2.66 11.13 7.55
N GLY A 98 -3.10 12.36 7.77
CA GLY A 98 -4.50 12.70 7.98
C GLY A 98 -5.21 12.96 6.67
N MET A 99 -6.41 12.41 6.51
CA MET A 99 -7.29 12.74 5.40
C MET A 99 -7.61 14.24 5.42
N GLN A 100 -7.52 14.90 4.27
CA GLN A 100 -7.90 16.30 4.11
C GLN A 100 -9.42 16.41 3.88
N LYS A 101 -9.82 16.75 2.65
CA LYS A 101 -11.23 16.98 2.28
C LYS A 101 -11.97 15.68 1.97
N ASN A 102 -11.27 14.70 1.42
CA ASN A 102 -11.83 13.44 0.93
C ASN A 102 -10.71 12.37 0.89
N PRO A 103 -11.02 11.08 0.65
CA PRO A 103 -10.04 9.99 0.75
C PRO A 103 -8.99 9.96 -0.37
N TYR A 104 -8.98 10.95 -1.28
CA TYR A 104 -7.98 11.08 -2.34
C TYR A 104 -6.85 12.05 -1.97
N TYR A 105 -6.99 12.81 -0.87
CA TYR A 105 -6.04 13.84 -0.45
C TYR A 105 -5.63 13.62 1.01
N TRP A 106 -4.35 13.39 1.25
CA TRP A 106 -3.79 13.08 2.56
C TRP A 106 -2.63 14.02 2.85
N ARG A 107 -2.38 14.33 4.12
CA ARG A 107 -1.22 15.14 4.51
C ARG A 107 -0.71 14.85 5.91
N SER A 108 0.53 15.22 6.15
CA SER A 108 1.09 15.33 7.49
C SER A 108 2.20 16.37 7.52
N ASN A 109 2.48 16.90 8.70
CA ASN A 109 3.66 17.75 8.88
C ASN A 109 4.88 16.84 8.94
N THR A 110 5.84 17.04 8.06
CA THR A 110 7.08 16.25 8.05
C THR A 110 8.29 17.15 7.82
N PRO A 111 9.46 16.79 8.35
CA PRO A 111 10.69 17.57 8.16
C PRO A 111 11.35 17.32 6.79
N ILE A 112 10.72 16.56 5.88
CA ILE A 112 11.41 16.10 4.67
C ILE A 112 11.88 17.26 3.78
N GLY A 113 11.08 18.32 3.64
CA GLY A 113 11.48 19.50 2.88
C GLY A 113 12.75 20.16 3.41
N GLU A 114 12.98 20.12 4.72
CA GLU A 114 14.22 20.61 5.34
C GLU A 114 15.39 19.65 5.14
N LEU A 115 15.12 18.34 5.16
CA LEU A 115 16.13 17.28 4.99
C LEU A 115 16.67 17.19 3.57
N VAL A 116 15.91 17.66 2.57
CA VAL A 116 16.34 17.72 1.17
C VAL A 116 16.30 19.15 0.61
N ALA A 117 16.61 20.14 1.44
CA ALA A 117 16.52 21.54 1.08
C ALA A 117 17.52 21.98 0.00
N ASN A 118 18.65 21.29 -0.15
CA ASN A 118 19.69 21.68 -1.10
C ASN A 118 19.71 20.78 -2.34
N LYS A 119 20.12 21.37 -3.47
CA LYS A 119 20.34 20.64 -4.70
C LYS A 119 21.34 19.49 -4.50
N GLY A 120 20.93 18.29 -4.91
CA GLY A 120 21.70 17.05 -4.79
C GLY A 120 21.40 16.26 -3.52
N ASP A 121 20.74 16.87 -2.53
CA ASP A 121 20.31 16.17 -1.33
C ASP A 121 19.34 15.06 -1.70
N SER A 122 19.52 13.89 -1.11
CA SER A 122 18.68 12.73 -1.32
C SER A 122 18.34 12.06 -0.02
N TYR A 123 17.11 11.56 0.06
CA TYR A 123 16.58 10.93 1.26
C TYR A 123 15.71 9.73 0.89
N LYS A 124 15.83 8.64 1.65
CA LYS A 124 15.04 7.43 1.43
C LYS A 124 13.68 7.57 2.10
N LEU A 125 12.64 7.24 1.35
CA LEU A 125 11.25 7.30 1.77
C LEU A 125 10.61 5.93 1.58
N ARG A 126 9.66 5.61 2.46
CA ARG A 126 8.75 4.49 2.26
C ARG A 126 7.31 4.96 2.41
N LEU A 127 6.43 4.52 1.52
CA LEU A 127 5.00 4.79 1.60
C LEU A 127 4.27 3.48 1.81
N ILE A 128 3.32 3.46 2.75
CA ILE A 128 2.30 2.43 2.85
C ILE A 128 0.93 3.09 2.70
N ALA A 129 0.18 2.69 1.68
CA ALA A 129 -1.19 3.13 1.43
C ALA A 129 -2.12 1.93 1.40
N ASN A 130 -3.26 2.01 2.10
CA ASN A 130 -4.22 0.90 2.15
C ASN A 130 -5.50 1.26 1.38
N ILE A 131 -6.01 0.31 0.59
CA ILE A 131 -7.25 0.45 -0.20
C ILE A 131 -8.03 -0.85 -0.12
N LYS A 132 -9.18 -0.84 0.56
CA LYS A 132 -10.15 -1.93 0.67
C LYS A 132 -9.49 -3.30 0.94
N GLY A 133 -8.58 -3.35 1.92
CA GLY A 133 -7.84 -4.56 2.29
C GLY A 133 -6.57 -4.84 1.47
N GLY A 134 -6.34 -4.12 0.37
CA GLY A 134 -5.06 -4.14 -0.34
C GLY A 134 -4.05 -3.18 0.29
N GLN A 135 -2.80 -3.62 0.43
CA GLN A 135 -1.70 -2.80 0.94
C GLN A 135 -0.74 -2.46 -0.19
N TYR A 136 -0.55 -1.18 -0.46
CA TYR A 136 0.36 -0.67 -1.48
C TYR A 136 1.60 -0.11 -0.82
N ILE A 137 2.76 -0.66 -1.15
CA ILE A 137 4.04 -0.30 -0.54
C ILE A 137 4.98 0.25 -1.60
N SER A 138 5.70 1.32 -1.28
CA SER A 138 6.80 1.82 -2.09
C SER A 138 8.01 2.10 -1.22
N GLU A 139 9.21 1.76 -1.69
CA GLU A 139 10.46 2.30 -1.16
C GLU A 139 11.17 3.01 -2.31
N PHE A 140 11.55 4.27 -2.11
CA PHE A 140 12.11 5.11 -3.15
C PHE A 140 12.98 6.21 -2.55
N TYR A 141 13.81 6.82 -3.38
CA TYR A 141 14.60 7.98 -3.01
C TYR A 141 13.97 9.22 -3.61
N THR A 142 13.83 10.27 -2.81
CA THR A 142 13.67 11.62 -3.33
C THR A 142 15.04 12.25 -3.51
N GLN A 143 15.22 13.07 -4.54
CA GLN A 143 16.43 13.88 -4.72
C GLN A 143 16.08 15.24 -5.32
N THR A 144 16.54 16.30 -4.66
CA THR A 144 16.29 17.68 -5.07
C THR A 144 17.21 18.07 -6.23
N VAL A 145 16.64 18.44 -7.38
CA VAL A 145 17.43 18.76 -8.59
C VAL A 145 17.66 20.25 -8.81
N LYS A 146 16.90 21.11 -8.13
CA LYS A 146 16.94 22.57 -8.30
C LYS A 146 17.18 23.28 -6.98
#